data_AF-A0A9E1SKE2-F1
#
_entry.id   AF-A0A9E1SKE2-F1
#
_cell.length_a   1.000
_cell.length_b   1.000
_cell.length_c   1.000
_cell.angle_alpha   90.00
_cell.angle_beta   90.00
_cell.angle_gamma   90.00
#
_symmetry.space_group_name_H-M   'P 1'
#
loop_
_entity.id
_entity.type
_entity.pdbx_description
1 polymer ?
#
loop_
_entity_poly.entity_id
_entity_poly.type
_entity_poly.pdbx_seq_one_letter_code
_entity_poly.pdbx_strand_id
1 'polypeptide(L)' 'IKSNRAYIYVGAFIFAAIFTPPDVISQILLAIPVILLFEMGVLISTKLFKN' A
#
# COMPACT_ATOMS: atom_id res chain seq x y z
N ILE A 1 -6.23 12.57 -2.13
CA ILE A 1 -5.78 11.16 -1.96
C ILE A 1 -4.91 10.66 -3.13
N LYS A 2 -5.27 10.93 -4.41
CA LYS A 2 -4.47 10.46 -5.57
C LYS A 2 -2.99 10.89 -5.58
N SER A 3 -2.65 12.07 -5.06
CA SER A 3 -1.27 12.57 -5.06
C SER A 3 -0.37 11.99 -3.95
N ASN A 4 -0.95 11.35 -2.92
CA ASN A 4 -0.18 10.83 -1.77
C ASN A 4 0.09 9.33 -1.85
N ARG A 5 -0.20 8.68 -2.99
CA ARG A 5 0.02 7.24 -3.20
C ARG A 5 1.47 6.85 -2.96
N ALA A 6 2.41 7.69 -3.40
CA ALA A 6 3.84 7.48 -3.18
C ALA A 6 4.20 7.38 -1.69
N TYR A 7 3.65 8.26 -0.84
CA TYR A 7 3.88 8.20 0.61
C TYR A 7 3.33 6.92 1.24
N ILE A 8 2.21 6.42 0.74
CA ILE A 8 1.58 5.20 1.25
C ILE A 8 2.40 3.97 0.85
N TYR A 9 2.89 3.93 -0.38
CA TYR A 9 3.77 2.84 -0.82
C TYR A 9 5.08 2.85 -0.04
N VAL A 10 5.70 4.02 0.16
CA VAL A 10 6.92 4.15 0.98
C VAL A 10 6.64 3.71 2.43
N GLY A 11 5.52 4.12 3.02
CA GLY A 11 5.11 3.68 4.35
C GLY A 11 4.91 2.16 4.45
N ALA A 12 4.32 1.54 3.42
CA ALA A 12 4.15 0.09 3.36
C ALA A 12 5.50 -0.65 3.31
N PHE A 13 6.46 -0.14 2.54
CA PHE A 13 7.81 -0.70 2.49
C PHE A 13 8.58 -0.51 3.81
N ILE A 14 8.46 0.65 4.45
CA ILE A 14 9.05 0.91 5.78
C ILE A 14 8.46 -0.06 6.81
N PHE A 15 7.14 -0.26 6.79
CA PHE A 15 6.48 -1.22 7.67
C PHE A 15 7.00 -2.65 7.41
N ALA A 16 7.05 -3.09 6.15
CA ALA A 16 7.61 -4.40 5.79
C ALA A 16 9.07 -4.56 6.24
N ALA A 17 9.87 -3.50 6.16
CA ALA A 17 11.27 -3.50 6.61
C ALA A 17 11.44 -3.59 8.14
N ILE A 18 10.44 -3.16 8.91
CA ILE A 18 10.42 -3.33 10.38
C ILE A 18 10.13 -4.79 10.75
N PHE A 19 9.20 -5.44 10.04
CA PHE A 19 8.76 -6.80 10.36
C PHE A 19 9.62 -7.90 9.74
N THR A 20 10.25 -7.63 8.61
CA THR A 20 11.18 -8.55 7.94
C THR A 20 12.53 -7.86 7.73
N PRO A 21 13.65 -8.47 8.18
CA PRO A 21 14.99 -7.95 7.88
C PRO A 21 15.18 -7.87 6.36
N PRO A 22 16.18 -7.10 5.86
CA PRO A 22 16.20 -6.42 4.55
C PRO A 22 16.33 -7.37 3.35
N ASP A 23 15.37 -8.26 3.20
CA ASP A 23 15.17 -9.12 2.06
C ASP A 23 14.11 -8.48 1.15
N VAL A 24 14.57 -8.01 0.00
CA VAL A 24 13.75 -7.30 -1.00
C VAL A 24 12.57 -8.15 -1.45
N ILE A 25 12.72 -9.46 -1.57
CA ILE A 25 11.65 -10.36 -2.03
C ILE A 25 10.56 -10.43 -0.95
N SER A 26 10.96 -10.70 0.30
CA SER A 26 10.04 -10.78 1.43
C SER A 26 9.35 -9.44 1.71
N GLN A 27 10.06 -8.31 1.55
CA GLN A 27 9.48 -6.97 1.70
C GLN A 27 8.45 -6.65 0.62
N ILE A 28 8.71 -7.00 -0.64
CA ILE A 28 7.73 -6.82 -1.73
C ILE A 28 6.51 -7.72 -1.48
N LEU A 29 6.71 -8.97 -1.06
CA LEU A 29 5.63 -9.91 -0.78
C LEU A 29 4.70 -9.42 0.35
N LEU A 30 5.24 -8.75 1.38
CA LEU A 30 4.45 -8.14 2.45
C LEU A 30 3.87 -6.76 2.07
N ALA A 31 4.55 -5.98 1.24
CA ALA A 31 4.04 -4.69 0.78
C ALA A 31 2.88 -4.82 -0.22
N ILE A 32 2.89 -5.85 -1.08
CA ILE A 32 1.82 -6.12 -2.07
C ILE A 32 0.42 -6.17 -1.44
N PRO A 33 0.13 -6.99 -0.41
CA PRO A 33 -1.22 -7.07 0.16
C PRO A 33 -1.65 -5.74 0.80
N VAL A 34 -0.73 -4.99 1.41
CA VAL A 34 -1.02 -3.67 1.99
C VAL A 34 -1.41 -2.66 0.90
N ILE A 35 -0.64 -2.62 -0.19
CA ILE A 35 -0.91 -1.74 -1.34
C ILE A 35 -2.23 -2.12 -2.01
N LEU A 36 -2.51 -3.41 -2.15
CA LEU A 36 -3.73 -3.92 -2.77
C LEU A 36 -4.98 -3.54 -1.97
N LEU A 37 -4.95 -3.69 -0.64
CA LEU A 37 -6.02 -3.24 0.24
C LEU A 37 -6.26 -1.72 0.13
N PHE A 38 -5.18 -0.94 0.03
CA PHE A 38 -5.29 0.51 -0.17
C PHE A 38 -5.93 0.86 -1.52
N GLU A 39 -5.49 0.25 -2.63
CA GLU A 39 -6.08 0.48 -3.95
C GLU A 39 -7.57 0.09 -3.99
N MET A 40 -7.93 -1.03 -3.35
CA MET A 40 -9.33 -1.45 -3.25
C MET A 40 -10.17 -0.44 -2.46
N GLY A 41 -9.68 0.04 -1.33
CA GLY A 41 -10.36 1.07 -0.53
C GLY A 41 -10.56 2.37 -1.31
N VAL A 42 -9.53 2.81 -2.06
CA VAL A 42 -9.64 4.00 -2.92
C VAL A 42 -10.61 3.78 -4.08
N LEU A 43 -10.62 2.59 -4.68
CA LEU A 43 -11.55 2.25 -5.77
C LEU A 43 -13.00 2.27 -5.29
N ILE A 44 -13.29 1.65 -4.13
CA ILE A 44 -14.62 1.65 -3.52
C ILE A 44 -15.03 3.08 -3.17
N SER A 45 -14.18 3.83 -2.47
CA SER A 45 -14.43 5.23 -2.12
C SER A 45 -14.73 6.06 -3.38
N THR A 46 -13.92 5.92 -4.43
CA THR A 46 -14.13 6.66 -5.68
C THR A 46 -15.44 6.27 -6.37
N LYS A 47 -15.87 5.01 -6.31
CA LYS A 47 -17.18 4.57 -6.82
C LYS A 47 -18.33 5.11 -5.97
N LEU A 48 -18.18 5.13 -4.65
CA LEU A 48 -19.22 5.54 -3.71
C LEU A 48 -19.49 7.04 -3.77
N PHE A 49 -18.45 7.87 -3.88
CA PHE A 49 -18.55 9.33 -3.95
C PHE A 49 -18.78 9.89 -5.35
N LYS A 50 -18.77 9.04 -6.39
CA LYS A 50 -19.03 9.43 -7.78
C LYS A 50 -20.50 9.18 -8.19
N ASN A 51 -21.33 8.73 -7.25
CA ASN A 51 -22.79 8.66 -7.36
C ASN A 51 -23.42 9.85 -6.63
#